data_AF-A0A842R6B0-F1
#
_entry.id   AF-A0A842R6B0-F1
#
_cell.length_a   1.000
_cell.length_b   1.000
_cell.length_c   1.000
_cell.angle_alpha   90.00
_cell.angle_beta   90.00
_cell.angle_gamma   90.00
#
_symmetry.space_group_name_H-M   'P 1'
#
loop_
_entity.id
_entity.type
_entity.pdbx_description
1 polymer ?
#
loop_
_entity_poly.entity_id
_entity_poly.type
_entity_poly.pdbx_seq_one_letter_code
_entity_poly.pdbx_strand_id
1 'polypeptide(L)'
;MARIFMRVLQVITIVMYFFVFSVIISVFAPDTWQLNSFGKILNALKNMVMYGLYFCLAFVGTKGGPFLTGSLTTGVPFGETSEHIFYQFLNMTFNLTTPDGTPIRYTSFNQVLKDGYGTVGSIPSLYLDQLTTILRNAYMLVLILLVILSIFYAFMFIFKSDMKYSLYAMVTLVAPIIVAILPDMIINLLEISGLSQLISGDWENFLVVFRTEYIPQINFRQDFLLIDQIPPGFGFFAVPGVLVAFLMYIYLEFSFQTAYVARVTNPSITRTKRLESQIALLGESSAFMESEKEASLRGQEGKPSEEEKPKLTIKNFFTGAGINAIKDLIERRERVMEKEQMEEVMSDTRRLNSYIDRLFEIDPDARSTLTATGSAPSQRNMVSSSLISMTLRLVSIFGLVYLVANPILIFRVFRVPDIIESSVGFSSPEAIVTSLVPVVLLFPLVAFIIRTYKQYKLSKSHSRREKESDLLKKISQLRDIEEEETVFDGEAPQIPSI
;
A
#
# COMPACT_ATOMS: atom_id res chain seq x y z
N MET A 1 -2.43 -2.07 -26.31
CA MET A 1 -1.49 -1.00 -25.91
C MET A 1 -1.72 -0.43 -24.49
N ALA A 2 -2.95 -0.34 -23.95
CA ALA A 2 -3.18 0.08 -22.54
C ALA A 2 -2.40 -0.76 -21.51
N ARG A 3 -2.23 -2.07 -21.78
CA ARG A 3 -1.36 -2.97 -21.00
C ARG A 3 0.11 -2.54 -20.99
N ILE A 4 0.62 -1.99 -22.10
CA ILE A 4 2.01 -1.52 -22.21
C ILE A 4 2.17 -0.27 -21.36
N PHE A 5 1.24 0.70 -21.48
CA PHE A 5 1.27 1.90 -20.65
C PHE A 5 1.21 1.58 -19.14
N MET A 6 0.31 0.68 -18.72
CA MET A 6 0.23 0.23 -17.33
C MET A 6 1.54 -0.40 -16.85
N ARG A 7 2.17 -1.25 -17.68
CA ARG A 7 3.47 -1.84 -17.36
C ARG A 7 4.58 -0.80 -17.26
N VAL A 8 4.62 0.18 -18.16
CA VAL A 8 5.60 1.28 -18.11
C VAL A 8 5.43 2.07 -16.82
N LEU A 9 4.20 2.41 -16.44
CA LEU A 9 3.92 3.15 -15.22
C LEU A 9 4.26 2.34 -13.95
N GLN A 10 4.01 1.03 -13.96
CA GLN A 10 4.47 0.12 -12.91
C GLN A 10 6.01 0.10 -12.82
N VAL A 11 6.72 -0.04 -13.94
CA VAL A 11 8.19 -0.02 -13.97
C VAL A 11 8.73 1.30 -13.41
N ILE A 12 8.17 2.44 -13.81
CA ILE A 12 8.56 3.76 -13.27
C ILE A 12 8.34 3.80 -11.77
N THR A 13 7.19 3.32 -11.29
CA THR A 13 6.87 3.31 -9.85
C THR A 13 7.81 2.40 -9.05
N ILE A 14 8.22 1.26 -9.63
CA ILE A 14 9.21 0.34 -9.04
C ILE A 14 10.57 1.01 -8.95
N VAL A 15 11.04 1.63 -10.04
CA VAL A 15 12.32 2.34 -10.08
C VAL A 15 12.32 3.48 -9.05
N MET A 16 11.23 4.24 -8.97
CA MET A 16 11.06 5.29 -7.98
C MET A 16 11.09 4.74 -6.54
N TYR A 17 10.42 3.62 -6.27
CA TYR A 17 10.46 2.98 -4.97
C TYR A 17 11.89 2.57 -4.58
N PHE A 18 12.62 1.91 -5.47
CA PHE A 18 14.01 1.51 -5.20
C PHE A 18 14.95 2.70 -5.03
N PHE A 19 14.71 3.78 -5.78
CA PHE A 19 15.46 5.02 -5.60
C PHE A 19 15.23 5.63 -4.21
N VAL A 20 13.96 5.78 -3.80
CA VAL A 20 13.59 6.28 -2.48
C VAL A 20 14.12 5.37 -1.37
N PHE A 21 13.98 4.06 -1.54
CA PHE A 21 14.53 3.04 -0.64
C PHE A 21 16.03 3.21 -0.47
N SER A 22 16.79 3.36 -1.56
CA SER A 22 18.24 3.56 -1.50
C SER A 22 18.62 4.81 -0.72
N VAL A 23 17.90 5.92 -0.94
CA VAL A 23 18.15 7.18 -0.21
C VAL A 23 17.84 7.03 1.28
N ILE A 24 16.75 6.33 1.63
CA ILE A 24 16.39 6.11 3.03
C ILE A 24 17.41 5.20 3.71
N ILE A 25 17.86 4.12 3.06
CA ILE A 25 18.88 3.23 3.62
C ILE A 25 20.22 3.96 3.80
N SER A 26 20.60 4.86 2.88
CA SER A 26 21.86 5.62 2.99
C SER A 26 21.89 6.64 4.13
N VAL A 27 20.71 7.04 4.63
CA VAL A 27 20.58 7.94 5.79
C VAL A 27 20.99 7.24 7.10
N PHE A 28 20.93 5.91 7.15
CA PHE A 28 21.37 5.11 8.30
C PHE A 28 22.82 4.66 8.15
N ALA A 29 23.55 4.62 9.27
CA ALA A 29 24.89 4.06 9.31
C ALA A 29 24.88 2.57 8.91
N PRO A 30 25.93 2.05 8.23
CA PRO A 30 26.03 0.65 7.82
C PRO A 30 25.83 -0.35 8.98
N ASP A 31 26.28 0.02 10.19
CA ASP A 31 26.14 -0.80 11.40
C ASP A 31 24.70 -1.02 11.85
N THR A 32 23.76 -0.23 11.34
CA THR A 32 22.31 -0.37 11.60
C THR A 32 21.76 -1.68 11.04
N TRP A 33 22.37 -2.20 9.97
CA TRP A 33 21.80 -3.30 9.17
C TRP A 33 22.40 -4.67 9.49
N GLN A 34 22.95 -4.86 10.70
CA GLN A 34 23.57 -6.12 11.11
C GLN A 34 22.52 -7.23 11.37
N LEU A 35 22.51 -8.26 10.52
CA LEU A 35 21.63 -9.44 10.64
C LEU A 35 21.91 -10.31 11.87
N ASN A 36 23.07 -10.15 12.51
CA ASN A 36 23.46 -10.93 13.70
C ASN A 36 22.73 -10.50 14.99
N SER A 37 21.83 -9.52 14.91
CA SER A 37 21.09 -8.98 16.05
C SER A 37 20.33 -10.06 16.83
N PHE A 38 19.69 -11.02 16.16
CA PHE A 38 18.96 -12.11 16.83
C PHE A 38 19.86 -13.03 17.66
N GLY A 39 21.04 -13.40 17.13
CA GLY A 39 22.01 -14.20 17.86
C GLY A 39 22.55 -13.49 19.11
N LYS A 40 22.77 -12.17 19.02
CA LYS A 40 23.18 -11.34 20.16
C LYS A 40 22.09 -11.28 21.25
N ILE A 41 20.81 -11.20 20.88
CA ILE A 41 19.69 -11.25 21.85
C ILE A 41 19.68 -12.58 22.61
N LEU A 42 19.78 -13.71 21.90
CA LEU A 42 19.77 -15.03 22.54
C LEU A 42 20.96 -15.22 23.49
N ASN A 43 22.15 -14.75 23.08
CA ASN A 43 23.34 -14.79 23.93
C ASN A 43 23.20 -13.90 25.16
N ALA A 44 22.65 -12.70 25.02
CA ALA A 44 22.42 -11.80 26.16
C ALA A 44 21.37 -12.35 27.13
N LEU A 45 20.27 -12.92 26.62
CA LEU A 45 19.26 -13.59 27.45
C LEU A 45 19.85 -14.78 28.20
N LYS A 46 20.67 -15.61 27.52
CA LYS A 46 21.44 -16.68 28.15
C LYS A 46 22.30 -16.10 29.28
N ASN A 47 23.10 -15.06 29.00
CA ASN A 47 23.99 -14.46 29.99
C ASN A 47 23.21 -13.92 31.22
N MET A 48 22.06 -13.25 31.03
CA MET A 48 21.22 -12.80 32.14
C MET A 48 20.76 -13.97 33.01
N VAL A 49 20.21 -15.04 32.41
CA VAL A 49 19.78 -16.23 33.15
C VAL A 49 20.95 -16.82 33.95
N MET A 50 22.14 -16.91 33.34
CA MET A 50 23.32 -17.45 34.01
C MET A 50 23.83 -16.53 35.13
N TYR A 51 23.77 -15.19 34.96
CA TYR A 51 24.08 -14.24 36.02
C TYR A 51 23.07 -14.34 37.18
N GLY A 52 21.79 -14.59 36.91
CA GLY A 52 20.77 -14.80 37.94
C GLY A 52 21.00 -16.07 38.74
N LEU A 53 21.29 -17.17 38.05
CA LEU A 53 21.65 -18.42 38.69
C LEU A 53 22.93 -18.27 39.51
N TYR A 54 23.95 -17.59 38.97
CA TYR A 54 25.18 -17.26 39.69
C TYR A 54 24.90 -16.42 40.93
N PHE A 55 24.08 -15.37 40.82
CA PHE A 55 23.68 -14.53 41.96
C PHE A 55 22.98 -15.33 43.05
N CYS A 56 22.01 -16.17 42.69
CA CYS A 56 21.31 -17.04 43.62
C CYS A 56 22.27 -18.02 44.31
N LEU A 57 23.16 -18.67 43.56
CA LEU A 57 24.13 -19.63 44.09
C LEU A 57 25.19 -18.95 44.97
N ALA A 58 25.67 -17.77 44.58
CA ALA A 58 26.60 -16.96 45.37
C ALA A 58 25.94 -16.43 46.64
N PHE A 59 24.67 -16.00 46.57
CA PHE A 59 23.90 -15.58 47.73
C PHE A 59 23.66 -16.74 48.71
N VAL A 60 23.28 -17.91 48.20
CA VAL A 60 23.16 -19.13 49.00
C VAL A 60 24.52 -19.55 49.57
N GLY A 61 25.62 -19.46 48.82
CA GLY A 61 26.96 -19.80 49.31
C GLY A 61 27.46 -18.85 50.41
N THR A 62 27.28 -17.53 50.22
CA THR A 62 27.81 -16.50 51.13
C THR A 62 26.92 -16.24 52.34
N LYS A 63 25.59 -16.30 52.20
CA LYS A 63 24.61 -16.06 53.28
C LYS A 63 23.97 -17.33 53.81
N GLY A 64 23.71 -18.32 52.95
CA GLY A 64 23.14 -19.61 53.33
C GLY A 64 24.18 -20.64 53.79
N GLY A 65 25.41 -20.57 53.27
CA GLY A 65 26.52 -21.45 53.66
C GLY A 65 26.79 -21.41 55.17
N PRO A 66 27.01 -20.23 55.78
CA PRO A 66 27.18 -20.11 57.24
C PRO A 66 25.97 -20.61 58.05
N PHE A 67 24.75 -20.49 57.51
CA PHE A 67 23.53 -20.97 58.16
C PHE A 67 23.42 -22.51 58.12
N LEU A 68 23.78 -23.13 56.99
CA LEU A 68 23.79 -24.59 56.83
C LEU A 68 24.98 -25.25 57.54
N THR A 69 26.18 -24.67 57.49
CA THR A 69 27.35 -25.19 58.22
C THR A 69 27.24 -24.95 59.71
N GLY A 70 26.73 -23.79 60.15
CA GLY A 70 26.45 -23.53 61.57
C GLY A 70 25.40 -24.48 62.18
N SER A 71 24.52 -25.05 61.35
CA SER A 71 23.51 -26.03 61.74
C SER A 71 23.99 -27.49 61.73
N LEU A 72 25.02 -27.84 60.95
CA LEU A 72 25.40 -29.24 60.71
C LEU A 72 26.83 -29.60 61.13
N THR A 73 27.73 -28.62 61.24
CA THR A 73 29.12 -28.86 61.65
C THR A 73 29.62 -27.74 62.56
N THR A 74 29.79 -28.06 63.84
CA THR A 74 30.54 -27.23 64.77
C THR A 74 31.99 -27.10 64.31
N GLY A 75 32.31 -26.03 63.58
CA GLY A 75 33.64 -25.42 63.61
C GLY A 75 34.62 -25.70 62.48
N VAL A 76 34.21 -26.12 61.27
CA VAL A 76 35.12 -26.08 60.10
C VAL A 76 34.74 -24.89 59.22
N PRO A 77 35.52 -23.79 59.22
CA PRO A 77 35.28 -22.68 58.31
C PRO A 77 35.40 -23.19 56.87
N PHE A 78 34.51 -22.73 55.98
CA PHE A 78 34.74 -22.80 54.55
C PHE A 78 36.09 -22.11 54.29
N GLY A 79 37.15 -22.88 54.05
CA GLY A 79 38.48 -22.34 53.80
C GLY A 79 38.55 -21.66 52.45
N GLU A 80 39.51 -20.75 52.26
CA GLU A 80 39.74 -20.05 50.99
C GLU A 80 39.83 -21.00 49.78
N THR A 81 40.29 -22.24 50.00
CA THR A 81 40.35 -23.30 48.98
C THR A 81 38.98 -23.85 48.56
N SER A 82 38.03 -24.05 49.48
CA SER A 82 36.69 -24.53 49.11
C SER A 82 35.87 -23.44 48.44
N GLU A 83 36.09 -22.18 48.84
CA GLU A 83 35.56 -21.00 48.14
C GLU A 83 36.12 -20.92 46.71
N HIS A 84 37.44 -21.08 46.53
CA HIS A 84 38.08 -21.05 45.22
C HIS A 84 37.60 -22.19 44.30
N ILE A 85 37.44 -23.41 44.82
CA ILE A 85 36.94 -24.56 44.06
C ILE A 85 35.47 -24.35 43.67
N PHE A 86 34.64 -23.84 44.58
CA PHE A 86 33.24 -23.57 44.31
C PHE A 86 33.07 -22.51 43.21
N TYR A 87 33.79 -21.39 43.28
CA TYR A 87 33.71 -20.36 42.24
C TYR A 87 34.35 -20.77 40.91
N GLN A 88 35.41 -21.58 40.93
CA GLN A 88 35.99 -22.12 39.71
C GLN A 88 35.06 -23.16 39.05
N PHE A 89 34.36 -23.97 39.86
CA PHE A 89 33.28 -24.83 39.39
C PHE A 89 32.16 -24.01 38.77
N LEU A 90 31.63 -23.00 39.47
CA LEU A 90 30.61 -22.10 38.91
C LEU A 90 31.10 -21.47 37.60
N ASN A 91 32.33 -20.99 37.52
CA ASN A 91 32.83 -20.40 36.29
C ASN A 91 32.90 -21.40 35.12
N MET A 92 33.44 -22.61 35.36
CA MET A 92 33.49 -23.67 34.35
C MET A 92 32.09 -24.15 33.93
N THR A 93 31.15 -24.23 34.88
CA THR A 93 29.77 -24.68 34.64
C THR A 93 28.97 -23.65 33.87
N PHE A 94 29.11 -22.37 34.20
CA PHE A 94 28.27 -21.31 33.65
C PHE A 94 28.86 -20.66 32.37
N ASN A 95 30.15 -20.83 32.11
CA ASN A 95 30.86 -20.40 30.89
C ASN A 95 30.42 -19.01 30.41
N LEU A 96 30.49 -18.06 31.36
CA LEU A 96 29.95 -16.71 31.21
C LEU A 96 30.75 -15.95 30.14
N THR A 97 30.04 -15.15 29.35
CA THR A 97 30.65 -14.27 28.35
C THR A 97 30.37 -12.82 28.68
N THR A 98 31.29 -11.93 28.31
CA THR A 98 31.07 -10.48 28.29
C THR A 98 30.01 -10.12 27.24
N PRO A 99 29.50 -8.87 27.22
CA PRO A 99 28.61 -8.38 26.17
C PRO A 99 29.16 -8.59 24.74
N ASP A 100 30.49 -8.58 24.58
CA ASP A 100 31.16 -8.80 23.28
C ASP A 100 31.33 -10.28 22.91
N GLY A 101 30.82 -11.19 23.74
CA GLY A 101 30.92 -12.64 23.53
C GLY A 101 32.29 -13.22 23.90
N THR A 102 33.17 -12.44 24.53
CA THR A 102 34.45 -12.97 25.03
C THR A 102 34.20 -13.75 26.32
N PRO A 103 34.73 -14.98 26.47
CA PRO A 103 34.57 -15.75 27.69
C PRO A 103 35.24 -15.02 28.86
N ILE A 104 34.51 -14.80 29.94
CA ILE A 104 35.04 -14.18 31.14
C ILE A 104 35.93 -15.22 31.83
N ARG A 105 37.25 -15.02 31.76
CA ARG A 105 38.22 -15.90 32.42
C ARG A 105 38.39 -15.46 33.87
N TYR A 106 37.59 -16.03 34.78
CA TYR A 106 37.82 -15.87 36.21
C TYR A 106 39.02 -16.75 36.61
N THR A 107 40.21 -16.16 36.77
CA THR A 107 41.45 -16.86 37.12
C THR A 107 41.62 -17.05 38.63
N SER A 108 41.02 -16.21 39.48
CA SER A 108 40.86 -16.44 40.92
C SER A 108 39.87 -15.46 41.56
N PHE A 109 39.26 -15.82 42.71
CA PHE A 109 38.32 -14.97 43.47
C PHE A 109 38.91 -13.61 43.86
N ASN A 110 40.21 -13.57 44.20
CA ASN A 110 40.92 -12.32 44.54
C ASN A 110 41.15 -11.40 43.34
N GLN A 111 41.24 -11.93 42.13
CA GLN A 111 41.40 -11.13 40.91
C GLN A 111 40.05 -10.52 40.48
N VAL A 112 38.97 -11.27 40.70
CA VAL A 112 37.59 -10.88 40.42
C VAL A 112 37.06 -9.81 41.38
N LEU A 113 37.51 -9.85 42.64
CA LEU A 113 37.33 -8.80 43.62
C LEU A 113 38.16 -7.54 43.28
N LYS A 114 39.37 -7.70 42.73
CA LYS A 114 40.26 -6.59 42.34
C LYS A 114 39.84 -5.88 41.05
N ASP A 115 39.31 -6.63 40.09
CA ASP A 115 38.88 -6.09 38.78
C ASP A 115 37.43 -5.57 38.82
N GLY A 116 36.73 -5.68 39.95
CA GLY A 116 35.37 -5.17 40.14
C GLY A 116 34.26 -6.01 39.48
N TYR A 117 34.59 -7.05 38.71
CA TYR A 117 33.65 -7.85 37.92
C TYR A 117 33.01 -9.05 38.64
N GLY A 118 33.23 -9.25 39.94
CA GLY A 118 32.50 -10.28 40.69
C GLY A 118 32.38 -10.04 42.18
N THR A 119 32.18 -8.78 42.56
CA THR A 119 31.46 -8.54 43.82
C THR A 119 29.98 -8.78 43.57
N VAL A 120 29.22 -9.22 44.57
CA VAL A 120 27.74 -9.30 44.45
C VAL A 120 27.14 -7.94 44.01
N GLY A 121 27.84 -6.83 44.29
CA GLY A 121 27.48 -5.49 43.86
C GLY A 121 27.68 -5.17 42.37
N SER A 122 28.45 -5.95 41.60
CA SER A 122 28.65 -5.75 40.16
C SER A 122 27.69 -6.58 39.29
N ILE A 123 26.94 -7.49 39.89
CA ILE A 123 25.93 -8.27 39.17
C ILE A 123 24.80 -7.39 38.61
N PRO A 124 24.28 -6.38 39.35
CA PRO A 124 23.30 -5.44 38.80
C PRO A 124 23.79 -4.72 37.54
N SER A 125 25.04 -4.24 37.49
CA SER A 125 25.56 -3.57 36.30
C SER A 125 25.71 -4.52 35.11
N LEU A 126 26.20 -5.74 35.33
CA LEU A 126 26.25 -6.77 34.28
C LEU A 126 24.85 -7.13 33.75
N TYR A 127 23.84 -7.15 34.62
CA TYR A 127 22.45 -7.34 34.22
C TYR A 127 21.95 -6.19 33.34
N LEU A 128 22.26 -4.95 33.72
CA LEU A 128 21.90 -3.76 32.94
C LEU A 128 22.60 -3.80 31.57
N ASP A 129 23.88 -4.16 31.50
CA ASP A 129 24.62 -4.26 30.22
C ASP A 129 24.03 -5.32 29.28
N GLN A 130 23.60 -6.47 29.80
CA GLN A 130 22.93 -7.47 28.97
C GLN A 130 21.52 -7.02 28.57
N LEU A 131 20.78 -6.38 29.48
CA LEU A 131 19.47 -5.81 29.17
C LEU A 131 19.58 -4.75 28.06
N THR A 132 20.58 -3.86 28.15
CA THR A 132 20.81 -2.84 27.13
C THR A 132 21.22 -3.49 25.80
N THR A 133 22.03 -4.55 25.83
CA THR A 133 22.36 -5.35 24.64
C THR A 133 21.11 -5.96 24.00
N ILE A 134 20.18 -6.51 24.80
CA ILE A 134 18.90 -7.03 24.29
C ILE A 134 18.09 -5.91 23.64
N LEU A 135 17.91 -4.78 24.35
CA LEU A 135 17.13 -3.64 23.85
C LEU A 135 17.70 -3.09 22.54
N ARG A 136 19.02 -2.93 22.45
CA ARG A 136 19.73 -2.49 21.24
C ARG A 136 19.42 -3.40 20.04
N ASN A 137 19.64 -4.69 20.23
CA ASN A 137 19.49 -5.65 19.14
C ASN A 137 18.02 -5.88 18.77
N ALA A 138 17.11 -5.82 19.74
CA ALA A 138 15.67 -5.87 19.49
C ALA A 138 15.21 -4.64 18.68
N TYR A 139 15.71 -3.46 19.04
CA TYR A 139 15.46 -2.23 18.31
C TYR A 139 15.96 -2.31 16.85
N MET A 140 17.19 -2.78 16.62
CA MET A 140 17.73 -3.01 15.27
C MET A 140 16.90 -4.03 14.48
N LEU A 141 16.45 -5.11 15.13
CA LEU A 141 15.60 -6.12 14.51
C LEU A 141 14.27 -5.52 14.07
N VAL A 142 13.65 -4.65 14.87
CA VAL A 142 12.43 -3.92 14.48
C VAL A 142 12.68 -3.07 13.23
N LEU A 143 13.79 -2.34 13.14
CA LEU A 143 14.14 -1.56 11.95
C LEU A 143 14.28 -2.45 10.70
N ILE A 144 15.02 -3.56 10.80
CA ILE A 144 15.20 -4.52 9.69
C ILE A 144 13.83 -5.10 9.27
N LEU A 145 12.98 -5.45 10.23
CA LEU A 145 11.66 -6.01 9.96
C LEU A 145 10.76 -5.01 9.23
N LEU A 146 10.79 -3.73 9.61
CA LEU A 146 10.05 -2.66 8.92
C LEU A 146 10.50 -2.51 7.46
N VAL A 147 11.81 -2.56 7.20
CA VAL A 147 12.37 -2.50 5.84
C VAL A 147 11.93 -3.72 5.01
N ILE A 148 11.96 -4.92 5.59
CA ILE A 148 11.48 -6.15 4.93
C ILE A 148 9.99 -6.04 4.61
N LEU A 149 9.17 -5.57 5.57
CA LEU A 149 7.74 -5.33 5.35
C LEU A 149 7.49 -4.32 4.23
N SER A 150 8.29 -3.26 4.16
CA SER A 150 8.20 -2.27 3.08
C SER A 150 8.42 -2.92 1.71
N ILE A 151 9.47 -3.73 1.56
CA ILE A 151 9.76 -4.46 0.32
C ILE A 151 8.61 -5.43 -0.02
N PHE A 152 8.10 -6.16 0.97
CA PHE A 152 6.98 -7.07 0.78
C PHE A 152 5.72 -6.33 0.30
N TYR A 153 5.37 -5.19 0.90
CA TYR A 153 4.22 -4.40 0.49
C TYR A 153 4.43 -3.74 -0.89
N ALA A 154 5.64 -3.30 -1.21
CA ALA A 154 5.97 -2.82 -2.55
C ALA A 154 5.79 -3.92 -3.60
N PHE A 155 6.24 -5.14 -3.29
CA PHE A 155 5.99 -6.30 -4.15
C PHE A 155 4.49 -6.56 -4.33
N MET A 156 3.72 -6.59 -3.24
CA MET A 156 2.26 -6.75 -3.30
C MET A 156 1.57 -5.66 -4.12
N PHE A 157 2.06 -4.42 -4.07
CA PHE A 157 1.58 -3.33 -4.91
C PHE A 157 1.83 -3.59 -6.40
N ILE A 158 2.98 -4.14 -6.79
CA ILE A 158 3.28 -4.48 -8.18
C ILE A 158 2.27 -5.49 -8.74
N PHE A 159 1.95 -6.56 -7.99
CA PHE A 159 1.05 -7.60 -8.49
C PHE A 159 -0.42 -7.20 -8.46
N LYS A 160 -0.86 -6.51 -7.41
CA LYS A 160 -2.28 -6.18 -7.22
C LYS A 160 -2.66 -4.81 -7.76
N SER A 161 -1.71 -3.89 -7.88
CA SER A 161 -1.93 -2.47 -8.25
C SER A 161 -2.95 -1.76 -7.36
N ASP A 162 -3.14 -2.25 -6.13
CA ASP A 162 -4.04 -1.67 -5.14
C ASP A 162 -3.31 -0.63 -4.29
N MET A 163 -3.87 0.58 -4.24
CA MET A 163 -3.33 1.74 -3.50
C MET A 163 -2.99 1.45 -2.03
N LYS A 164 -3.73 0.55 -1.38
CA LYS A 164 -3.49 0.17 0.02
C LYS A 164 -2.07 -0.34 0.25
N TYR A 165 -1.56 -1.17 -0.68
CA TYR A 165 -0.22 -1.74 -0.54
C TYR A 165 0.88 -0.71 -0.76
N SER A 166 0.69 0.26 -1.67
CA SER A 166 1.64 1.37 -1.81
C SER A 166 1.69 2.24 -0.55
N LEU A 167 0.54 2.49 0.08
CA LEU A 167 0.48 3.23 1.34
C LEU A 167 1.17 2.46 2.47
N TYR A 168 0.93 1.15 2.59
CA TYR A 168 1.61 0.32 3.59
C TYR A 168 3.12 0.25 3.34
N ALA A 169 3.57 0.09 2.10
CA ALA A 169 4.98 0.15 1.73
C ALA A 169 5.59 1.49 2.15
N MET A 170 4.92 2.60 1.86
CA MET A 170 5.40 3.92 2.25
C MET A 170 5.48 4.08 3.77
N VAL A 171 4.41 3.77 4.50
CA VAL A 171 4.37 3.90 5.97
C VAL A 171 5.46 3.06 6.62
N THR A 172 5.63 1.81 6.17
CA THR A 172 6.68 0.93 6.68
C THR A 172 8.09 1.36 6.25
N LEU A 173 8.24 2.10 5.16
CA LEU A 173 9.51 2.70 4.74
C LEU A 173 9.89 3.95 5.55
N VAL A 174 8.91 4.76 5.96
CA VAL A 174 9.14 5.94 6.83
C VAL A 174 9.29 5.53 8.30
N ALA A 175 8.60 4.46 8.72
CA ALA A 175 8.60 4.02 10.10
C ALA A 175 10.00 3.86 10.72
N PRO A 176 11.03 3.33 10.02
CA PRO A 176 12.41 3.32 10.52
C PRO A 176 12.94 4.70 10.92
N ILE A 177 12.65 5.74 10.14
CA ILE A 177 13.08 7.12 10.44
C ILE A 177 12.36 7.61 11.69
N ILE A 178 11.04 7.40 11.78
CA ILE A 178 10.25 7.81 12.95
C ILE A 178 10.73 7.08 14.20
N VAL A 179 10.92 5.77 14.11
CA VAL A 179 11.39 4.91 15.21
C VAL A 179 12.80 5.31 15.66
N ALA A 180 13.65 5.81 14.74
CA ALA A 180 14.98 6.30 15.08
C ALA A 180 15.02 7.70 15.69
N ILE A 181 14.09 8.58 15.32
CA ILE A 181 14.02 9.94 15.88
C ILE A 181 13.29 9.94 17.25
N LEU A 182 12.31 9.06 17.44
CA LEU A 182 11.40 9.09 18.58
C LEU A 182 12.11 9.00 19.95
N PRO A 183 13.11 8.12 20.17
CA PRO A 183 13.82 8.08 21.44
C PRO A 183 14.58 9.38 21.74
N ASP A 184 15.21 9.98 20.73
CA ASP A 184 15.92 11.25 20.91
C ASP A 184 14.94 12.39 21.24
N MET A 185 13.76 12.41 20.61
CA MET A 185 12.70 13.36 20.95
C MET A 185 12.22 13.22 22.39
N ILE A 186 12.06 11.98 22.88
CA ILE A 186 11.66 11.73 24.27
C ILE A 186 12.74 12.25 25.24
N ILE A 187 14.01 11.98 24.95
CA ILE A 187 15.14 12.44 25.77
C ILE A 187 15.19 13.97 25.80
N ASN A 188 15.10 14.62 24.63
CA ASN A 188 15.07 16.09 24.55
C ASN A 188 13.88 16.68 25.33
N LEU A 189 12.71 16.03 25.30
CA LEU A 189 11.55 16.49 26.05
C LEU A 189 11.74 16.33 27.58
N LEU A 190 12.38 15.25 28.02
CA LEU A 190 12.77 15.06 29.43
C LEU A 190 13.82 16.08 29.89
N GLU A 191 14.75 16.46 29.02
CA GLU A 191 15.74 17.50 29.27
C GLU A 191 15.07 18.87 29.42
N ILE A 192 14.25 19.28 28.45
CA ILE A 192 13.56 20.59 28.44
C ILE A 192 12.60 20.73 29.63
N SER A 193 11.91 19.66 30.01
CA SER A 193 10.98 19.67 31.13
C SER A 193 11.66 19.72 32.51
N GLY A 194 13.00 19.67 32.56
CA GLY A 194 13.76 19.59 33.80
C GLY A 194 13.57 18.28 34.57
N LEU A 195 12.79 17.34 34.03
CA LEU A 195 12.60 16.00 34.59
C LEU A 195 13.89 15.20 34.59
N SER A 196 14.79 15.45 33.62
CA SER A 196 16.14 14.90 33.64
C SER A 196 16.89 15.16 34.96
N GLN A 197 16.71 16.33 35.58
CA GLN A 197 17.38 16.71 36.83
C GLN A 197 16.80 16.00 38.06
N LEU A 198 15.54 15.57 38.01
CA LEU A 198 14.91 14.73 39.05
C LEU A 198 15.44 13.30 39.02
N ILE A 199 16.01 12.90 37.89
CA ILE A 199 16.58 11.58 37.67
C ILE A 199 18.10 11.66 37.93
N SER A 200 18.49 11.86 39.19
CA SER A 200 19.91 11.92 39.56
C SER A 200 20.59 10.54 39.60
N GLY A 201 21.87 10.46 39.22
CA GLY A 201 22.73 9.27 39.39
C GLY A 201 22.91 8.45 38.11
N ASP A 202 22.90 7.12 38.23
CA ASP A 202 23.20 6.18 37.13
C ASP A 202 22.27 6.29 35.91
N TRP A 203 21.11 6.93 36.06
CA TRP A 203 20.15 7.10 34.97
C TRP A 203 20.54 8.20 33.97
N GLU A 204 21.23 9.25 34.40
CA GLU A 204 21.73 10.29 33.49
C GLU A 204 22.79 9.68 32.56
N ASN A 205 23.70 8.89 33.14
CA ASN A 205 24.65 8.07 32.39
C ASN A 205 23.92 7.09 31.48
N PHE A 206 22.86 6.42 31.94
CA PHE A 206 22.05 5.55 31.10
C PHE A 206 21.46 6.30 29.90
N LEU A 207 20.87 7.49 30.07
CA LEU A 207 20.28 8.26 28.97
C LEU A 207 21.33 8.75 27.97
N VAL A 208 22.49 9.21 28.45
CA VAL A 208 23.61 9.62 27.59
C VAL A 208 24.14 8.44 26.79
N VAL A 209 24.43 7.31 27.46
CA VAL A 209 24.90 6.09 26.81
C VAL A 209 23.82 5.57 25.85
N PHE A 210 22.54 5.59 26.25
CA PHE A 210 21.38 5.25 25.40
C PHE A 210 21.36 6.10 24.11
N ARG A 211 21.52 7.41 24.23
CA ARG A 211 21.56 8.33 23.09
C ARG A 211 22.76 8.09 22.19
N THR A 212 23.95 7.93 22.73
CA THR A 212 25.19 7.88 21.94
C THR A 212 25.44 6.52 21.30
N GLU A 213 25.13 5.43 22.00
CA GLU A 213 25.49 4.07 21.57
C GLU A 213 24.32 3.27 20.97
N TYR A 214 23.06 3.64 21.27
CA TYR A 214 21.89 2.80 20.94
C TYR A 214 20.97 3.42 19.91
N ILE A 215 20.85 4.75 19.88
CA ILE A 215 20.10 5.44 18.82
C ILE A 215 20.99 5.42 17.57
N PRO A 216 20.52 4.87 16.43
CA PRO A 216 21.25 4.98 15.18
C PRO A 216 21.48 6.45 14.89
N GLN A 217 22.75 6.84 14.78
CA GLN A 217 23.11 8.19 14.39
C GLN A 217 22.54 8.42 12.99
N ILE A 218 21.45 9.18 12.92
CA ILE A 218 20.88 9.58 11.64
C ILE A 218 21.71 10.75 11.14
N ASN A 219 22.55 10.51 10.15
CA ASN A 219 23.39 11.55 9.58
C ASN A 219 22.57 12.39 8.59
N PHE A 220 21.66 13.22 9.11
CA PHE A 220 20.99 14.26 8.32
C PHE A 220 21.96 15.36 7.86
N ARG A 221 23.18 15.34 8.38
CA ARG A 221 24.23 16.33 8.12
C ARG A 221 25.26 15.89 7.09
N GLN A 222 25.02 14.80 6.34
CA GLN A 222 25.93 14.42 5.26
C GLN A 222 26.13 15.62 4.35
N ASP A 223 27.39 16.03 4.21
CA ASP A 223 27.87 16.96 3.20
C ASP A 223 27.56 16.34 1.84
N PHE A 224 26.33 16.55 1.34
CA PHE A 224 26.06 16.32 -0.07
C PHE A 224 27.02 17.24 -0.81
N LEU A 225 28.03 16.67 -1.45
CA LEU A 225 29.08 17.34 -2.24
C LEU A 225 28.55 18.29 -3.34
N LEU A 226 27.22 18.41 -3.46
CA LEU A 226 26.50 19.26 -4.39
C LEU A 226 25.91 20.52 -3.74
N ILE A 227 25.90 20.67 -2.41
CA ILE A 227 25.26 21.81 -1.72
C ILE A 227 25.88 23.15 -2.17
N ASP A 228 27.20 23.19 -2.36
CA ASP A 228 27.91 24.40 -2.81
C ASP A 228 27.61 24.80 -4.26
N GLN A 229 27.01 23.90 -5.06
CA GLN A 229 26.64 24.16 -6.46
C GLN A 229 25.17 24.57 -6.63
N ILE A 230 24.38 24.55 -5.55
CA ILE A 230 22.95 24.84 -5.62
C ILE A 230 22.73 26.35 -5.52
N PRO A 231 21.92 26.97 -6.42
CA PRO A 231 21.63 28.39 -6.34
C PRO A 231 21.11 28.81 -4.95
N PRO A 232 21.47 30.02 -4.46
CA PRO A 232 21.01 30.53 -3.18
C PRO A 232 19.47 30.50 -3.12
N GLY A 233 18.92 29.86 -2.07
CA GLY A 233 17.48 29.64 -1.88
C GLY A 233 16.99 28.22 -2.22
N PHE A 234 17.74 27.42 -2.97
CA PHE A 234 17.40 26.01 -3.26
C PHE A 234 18.10 25.00 -2.35
N GLY A 235 19.08 25.43 -1.55
CA GLY A 235 19.81 24.57 -0.61
C GLY A 235 18.88 23.84 0.38
N PHE A 236 17.69 24.38 0.65
CA PHE A 236 16.65 23.72 1.45
C PHE A 236 16.24 22.34 0.89
N PHE A 237 16.14 22.18 -0.43
CA PHE A 237 15.77 20.90 -1.05
C PHE A 237 16.89 19.86 -0.97
N ALA A 238 18.13 20.27 -0.71
CA ALA A 238 19.26 19.38 -0.51
C ALA A 238 19.36 18.84 0.92
N VAL A 239 18.57 19.39 1.86
CA VAL A 239 18.49 18.84 3.21
C VAL A 239 17.94 17.41 3.13
N PRO A 240 18.66 16.38 3.63
CA PRO A 240 18.28 14.98 3.42
C PRO A 240 16.85 14.65 3.87
N GLY A 241 16.38 15.23 4.98
CA GLY A 241 15.01 15.05 5.45
C GLY A 241 13.96 15.61 4.47
N VAL A 242 14.21 16.79 3.90
CA VAL A 242 13.34 17.41 2.90
C VAL A 242 13.36 16.62 1.60
N LEU A 243 14.55 16.21 1.17
CA LEU A 243 14.73 15.37 -0.02
C LEU A 243 13.96 14.05 0.11
N VAL A 244 14.10 13.34 1.24
CA VAL A 244 13.37 12.10 1.52
C VAL A 244 11.87 12.36 1.47
N ALA A 245 11.37 13.40 2.14
CA ALA A 245 9.94 13.74 2.12
C ALA A 245 9.44 14.05 0.68
N PHE A 246 10.24 14.75 -0.11
CA PHE A 246 9.91 15.10 -1.49
C PHE A 246 9.90 13.87 -2.41
N LEU A 247 10.92 13.01 -2.32
CA LEU A 247 10.97 11.76 -3.08
C LEU A 247 9.83 10.82 -2.70
N MET A 248 9.48 10.77 -1.43
CA MET A 248 8.33 10.03 -0.92
C MET A 248 7.01 10.55 -1.47
N TYR A 249 6.84 11.86 -1.55
CA TYR A 249 5.70 12.48 -2.20
C TYR A 249 5.62 12.12 -3.69
N ILE A 250 6.72 12.20 -4.42
CA ILE A 250 6.78 11.83 -5.84
C ILE A 250 6.39 10.35 -6.03
N TYR A 251 6.94 9.46 -5.22
CA TYR A 251 6.60 8.03 -5.25
C TYR A 251 5.10 7.81 -5.01
N LEU A 252 4.53 8.43 -3.98
CA LEU A 252 3.09 8.34 -3.73
C LEU A 252 2.26 8.84 -4.90
N GLU A 253 2.64 9.97 -5.50
CA GLU A 253 1.94 10.53 -6.65
C GLU A 253 1.95 9.53 -7.82
N PHE A 254 3.10 8.94 -8.16
CA PHE A 254 3.18 7.88 -9.17
C PHE A 254 2.33 6.66 -8.82
N SER A 255 2.36 6.23 -7.57
CA SER A 255 1.56 5.10 -7.10
C SER A 255 0.05 5.37 -7.18
N PHE A 256 -0.39 6.57 -6.83
CA PHE A 256 -1.79 7.00 -6.96
C PHE A 256 -2.23 7.03 -8.42
N GLN A 257 -1.41 7.59 -9.31
CA GLN A 257 -1.70 7.61 -10.74
C GLN A 257 -1.76 6.18 -11.30
N THR A 258 -0.85 5.30 -10.88
CA THR A 258 -0.84 3.88 -11.28
C THR A 258 -2.09 3.15 -10.84
N ALA A 259 -2.48 3.31 -9.57
CA ALA A 259 -3.70 2.71 -9.04
C ALA A 259 -4.96 3.27 -9.72
N TYR A 260 -5.01 4.57 -9.99
CA TYR A 260 -6.13 5.20 -10.71
C TYR A 260 -6.26 4.67 -12.14
N VAL A 261 -5.16 4.65 -12.89
CA VAL A 261 -5.09 4.11 -14.24
C VAL A 261 -5.53 2.65 -14.27
N ALA A 262 -5.03 1.82 -13.35
CA ALA A 262 -5.43 0.42 -13.24
C ALA A 262 -6.93 0.30 -12.96
N ARG A 263 -7.47 1.08 -12.01
CA ARG A 263 -8.88 1.03 -11.62
C ARG A 263 -9.82 1.45 -12.75
N VAL A 264 -9.46 2.47 -13.54
CA VAL A 264 -10.28 2.95 -14.65
C VAL A 264 -10.18 2.03 -15.88
N THR A 265 -9.00 1.44 -16.14
CA THR A 265 -8.78 0.61 -17.33
C THR A 265 -9.14 -0.86 -17.15
N ASN A 266 -9.06 -1.42 -15.94
CA ASN A 266 -9.35 -2.83 -15.66
C ASN A 266 -10.77 -3.28 -16.08
N PRO A 267 -11.86 -2.52 -15.81
CA PRO A 267 -13.20 -2.89 -16.25
C PRO A 267 -13.30 -3.01 -17.78
N SER A 268 -12.71 -2.06 -18.51
CA SER A 268 -12.68 -2.11 -19.98
C SER A 268 -11.87 -3.31 -20.48
N ILE A 269 -10.69 -3.56 -19.92
CA ILE A 269 -9.83 -4.69 -20.31
C ILE A 269 -10.51 -6.03 -20.04
N THR A 270 -11.16 -6.18 -18.88
CA THR A 270 -11.88 -7.42 -18.52
C THR A 270 -13.09 -7.63 -19.40
N ARG A 271 -13.84 -6.57 -19.72
CA ARG A 271 -14.95 -6.65 -20.69
C ARG A 271 -14.47 -7.08 -22.06
N THR A 272 -13.40 -6.48 -22.59
CA THR A 272 -12.83 -6.87 -23.88
C THR A 272 -12.39 -8.33 -23.88
N LYS A 273 -11.67 -8.79 -22.84
CA LYS A 273 -11.28 -10.21 -22.73
C LYS A 273 -12.47 -11.16 -22.70
N ARG A 274 -13.54 -10.81 -21.99
CA ARG A 274 -14.77 -11.62 -21.94
C ARG A 274 -15.41 -11.70 -23.32
N LEU A 275 -15.56 -10.57 -24.00
CA LEU A 275 -16.13 -10.53 -25.35
C LEU A 275 -15.26 -11.27 -26.38
N GLU A 276 -13.94 -11.11 -26.33
CA GLU A 276 -13.00 -11.87 -27.15
C GLU A 276 -13.12 -13.37 -26.89
N SER A 277 -13.20 -13.80 -25.62
CA SER A 277 -13.38 -15.22 -25.29
C SER A 277 -14.73 -15.77 -25.76
N GLN A 278 -15.79 -14.98 -25.69
CA GLN A 278 -17.12 -15.39 -26.16
C GLN A 278 -17.15 -15.52 -27.68
N ILE A 279 -16.53 -14.59 -28.41
CA ILE A 279 -16.39 -14.65 -29.87
C ILE A 279 -15.52 -15.85 -30.28
N ALA A 280 -14.41 -16.10 -29.57
CA ALA A 280 -13.55 -17.25 -29.83
C ALA A 280 -14.27 -18.58 -29.59
N LEU A 281 -15.03 -18.69 -28.50
CA LEU A 281 -15.85 -19.87 -28.19
C LEU A 281 -16.97 -20.08 -29.22
N LEU A 282 -17.60 -19.01 -29.71
CA LEU A 282 -18.57 -19.08 -30.80
C LEU A 282 -17.94 -19.63 -32.09
N GLY A 283 -16.74 -19.16 -32.43
CA GLY A 283 -15.95 -19.66 -33.56
C GLY A 283 -15.57 -21.13 -33.41
N GLU A 284 -14.95 -21.50 -32.29
CA GLU A 284 -14.52 -22.88 -31.99
C GLU A 284 -15.70 -23.85 -31.92
N SER A 285 -16.79 -23.46 -31.25
CA SER A 285 -18.01 -24.25 -31.18
C SER A 285 -18.61 -24.47 -32.56
N SER A 286 -18.64 -23.44 -33.41
CA SER A 286 -19.16 -23.59 -34.78
C SER A 286 -18.31 -24.53 -35.63
N ALA A 287 -16.97 -24.49 -35.49
CA ALA A 287 -16.05 -25.36 -36.22
C ALA A 287 -16.10 -26.81 -35.73
N PHE A 288 -16.19 -27.02 -34.42
CA PHE A 288 -16.39 -28.35 -33.83
C PHE A 288 -17.71 -28.97 -34.29
N MET A 289 -18.80 -28.20 -34.26
CA MET A 289 -20.12 -28.63 -34.75
C MET A 289 -20.11 -28.97 -36.25
N GLU A 290 -19.35 -28.25 -37.07
CA GLU A 290 -19.19 -28.55 -38.50
C GLU A 290 -18.45 -29.89 -38.70
N SER A 291 -17.40 -30.14 -37.91
CA SER A 291 -16.67 -31.41 -37.95
C SER A 291 -17.52 -32.60 -37.47
N GLU A 292 -18.39 -32.41 -36.48
CA GLU A 292 -19.29 -33.45 -35.98
C GLU A 292 -20.42 -33.75 -36.97
N LYS A 293 -20.94 -32.73 -37.65
CA LYS A 293 -21.90 -32.90 -38.74
C LYS A 293 -21.27 -33.64 -39.94
N GLU A 294 -20.04 -33.31 -40.31
CA GLU A 294 -19.32 -34.05 -41.35
C GLU A 294 -19.02 -35.50 -40.95
N ALA A 295 -18.66 -35.75 -39.69
CA ALA A 295 -18.43 -37.10 -39.18
C ALA A 295 -19.71 -37.95 -39.11
N SER A 296 -20.84 -37.34 -38.72
CA SER A 296 -22.15 -38.00 -38.68
C SER A 296 -22.74 -38.25 -40.07
N LEU A 297 -22.54 -37.33 -41.03
CA LEU A 297 -22.92 -37.55 -42.44
C LEU A 297 -22.07 -38.65 -43.08
N ARG A 298 -20.74 -38.65 -42.87
CA ARG A 298 -19.86 -39.75 -43.32
C ARG A 298 -20.16 -41.09 -42.65
N GLY A 299 -20.64 -41.08 -41.40
CA GLY A 299 -21.10 -42.28 -40.70
C GLY A 299 -22.47 -42.80 -41.16
N GLN A 300 -23.31 -41.96 -41.77
CA GLN A 300 -24.62 -42.33 -42.31
C GLN A 300 -24.58 -42.75 -43.78
N GLU A 301 -23.63 -42.23 -44.58
CA GLU A 301 -23.44 -42.67 -45.97
C GLU A 301 -22.92 -44.12 -46.10
N GLY A 302 -22.48 -44.73 -44.98
CA GLY A 302 -22.01 -46.12 -44.92
C GLY A 302 -23.04 -47.16 -44.45
N LYS A 303 -24.29 -46.79 -44.13
CA LYS A 303 -25.33 -47.76 -43.76
C LYS A 303 -26.52 -47.64 -44.72
N PRO A 304 -26.78 -48.66 -45.57
CA PRO A 304 -27.97 -48.66 -46.41
C PRO A 304 -29.22 -48.56 -45.53
N SER A 305 -30.10 -47.65 -45.91
CA SER A 305 -31.44 -47.49 -45.36
C SER A 305 -32.32 -48.70 -45.74
N GLU A 306 -32.06 -49.85 -45.14
CA GLU A 306 -32.97 -51.01 -45.11
C GLU A 306 -32.80 -51.72 -43.76
N GLU A 307 -33.38 -51.16 -42.70
CA GLU A 307 -33.78 -51.97 -41.54
C GLU A 307 -35.26 -51.69 -41.25
N GLU A 308 -36.03 -52.67 -41.69
CA GLU A 308 -37.44 -52.98 -41.46
C GLU A 308 -38.12 -52.19 -40.33
N LYS A 309 -39.18 -51.46 -40.70
CA LYS A 309 -40.24 -51.11 -39.75
C LYS A 309 -40.78 -52.42 -39.18
N PRO A 310 -40.61 -52.75 -37.88
CA PRO A 310 -41.32 -53.89 -37.33
C PRO A 310 -42.80 -53.54 -37.35
N LYS A 311 -43.57 -54.19 -38.23
CA LYS A 311 -45.03 -54.18 -38.15
C LYS A 311 -45.39 -54.77 -36.78
N LEU A 312 -45.71 -53.89 -35.85
CA LEU A 312 -46.18 -54.22 -34.52
C LEU A 312 -47.48 -55.02 -34.66
N THR A 313 -47.36 -56.33 -34.67
CA THR A 313 -48.51 -57.23 -34.55
C THR A 313 -48.94 -57.21 -33.09
N ILE A 314 -50.20 -56.85 -32.85
CA ILE A 314 -50.87 -56.66 -31.54
C ILE A 314 -50.68 -57.84 -30.56
N LYS A 315 -50.22 -59.00 -31.04
CA LYS A 315 -50.03 -60.23 -30.25
C LYS A 315 -48.78 -60.24 -29.37
N ASN A 316 -47.80 -59.35 -29.57
CA ASN A 316 -46.57 -59.28 -28.77
C ASN A 316 -46.60 -58.22 -27.65
N PHE A 317 -47.74 -57.55 -27.43
CA PHE A 317 -47.89 -56.52 -26.40
C PHE A 317 -48.08 -57.05 -24.97
N PHE A 318 -48.36 -58.36 -24.79
CA PHE A 318 -48.72 -58.95 -23.49
C PHE A 318 -47.61 -59.77 -22.81
N THR A 319 -46.43 -59.89 -23.42
CA THR A 319 -45.23 -60.43 -22.77
C THR A 319 -44.28 -59.26 -22.50
N GLY A 320 -43.60 -59.23 -21.34
CA GLY A 320 -42.86 -58.06 -20.80
C GLY A 320 -41.79 -57.38 -21.69
N ALA A 321 -41.62 -57.81 -22.94
CA ALA A 321 -40.88 -57.11 -23.99
C ALA A 321 -41.55 -55.80 -24.46
N GLY A 322 -42.88 -55.65 -24.30
CA GLY A 322 -43.60 -54.44 -24.68
C GLY A 322 -43.22 -53.20 -23.86
N ILE A 323 -42.92 -53.36 -22.56
CA ILE A 323 -42.48 -52.26 -21.69
C ILE A 323 -41.06 -51.81 -22.03
N ASN A 324 -40.17 -52.74 -22.41
CA ASN A 324 -38.84 -52.38 -22.91
C ASN A 324 -38.91 -51.71 -24.28
N ALA A 325 -39.82 -52.13 -25.17
CA ALA A 325 -40.05 -51.45 -26.45
C ALA A 325 -40.66 -50.05 -26.27
N ILE A 326 -41.54 -49.85 -25.28
CA ILE A 326 -42.09 -48.53 -24.93
C ILE A 326 -41.00 -47.67 -24.27
N LYS A 327 -40.17 -48.23 -23.38
CA LYS A 327 -39.03 -47.53 -22.79
C LYS A 327 -38.01 -47.12 -23.86
N ASP A 328 -37.70 -48.01 -24.80
CA ASP A 328 -36.85 -47.71 -25.96
C ASP A 328 -37.48 -46.64 -26.86
N LEU A 329 -38.80 -46.64 -27.05
CA LEU A 329 -39.49 -45.60 -27.80
C LEU A 329 -39.50 -44.25 -27.06
N ILE A 330 -39.60 -44.25 -25.73
CA ILE A 330 -39.54 -43.04 -24.90
C ILE A 330 -38.10 -42.50 -24.86
N GLU A 331 -37.10 -43.33 -24.60
CA GLU A 331 -35.69 -42.93 -24.66
C GLU A 331 -35.30 -42.48 -26.08
N ARG A 332 -35.82 -43.11 -27.12
CA ARG A 332 -35.57 -42.69 -28.50
C ARG A 332 -36.24 -41.37 -28.82
N ARG A 333 -37.43 -41.09 -28.26
CA ARG A 333 -38.10 -39.79 -28.41
C ARG A 333 -37.40 -38.69 -27.62
N GLU A 334 -36.93 -38.98 -26.41
CA GLU A 334 -36.16 -38.06 -25.58
C GLU A 334 -34.83 -37.71 -26.26
N ARG A 335 -34.08 -38.70 -26.74
CA ARG A 335 -32.85 -38.48 -27.53
C ARG A 335 -33.11 -37.74 -28.85
N VAL A 336 -34.27 -37.91 -29.47
CA VAL A 336 -34.65 -37.16 -30.68
C VAL A 336 -34.97 -35.70 -30.33
N MET A 337 -35.70 -35.44 -29.26
CA MET A 337 -35.96 -34.05 -28.80
C MET A 337 -34.67 -33.36 -28.35
N GLU A 338 -33.78 -34.05 -27.63
CA GLU A 338 -32.46 -33.51 -27.26
C GLU A 338 -31.61 -33.23 -28.50
N LYS A 339 -31.67 -34.09 -29.53
CA LYS A 339 -30.99 -33.86 -30.81
C LYS A 339 -31.60 -32.71 -31.59
N GLU A 340 -32.92 -32.59 -31.66
CA GLU A 340 -33.60 -31.48 -32.34
C GLU A 340 -33.30 -30.15 -31.65
N GLN A 341 -33.29 -30.12 -30.30
CA GLN A 341 -32.89 -28.93 -29.54
C GLN A 341 -31.41 -28.60 -29.72
N MET A 342 -30.54 -29.62 -29.75
CA MET A 342 -29.13 -29.40 -30.07
C MET A 342 -28.96 -28.90 -31.51
N GLU A 343 -29.67 -29.45 -32.49
CA GLU A 343 -29.62 -29.01 -33.89
C GLU A 343 -30.14 -27.58 -34.06
N GLU A 344 -31.17 -27.17 -33.33
CA GLU A 344 -31.69 -25.81 -33.33
C GLU A 344 -30.67 -24.83 -32.74
N VAL A 345 -30.09 -25.15 -31.57
CA VAL A 345 -29.01 -24.35 -30.95
C VAL A 345 -27.76 -24.31 -31.83
N MET A 346 -27.42 -25.41 -32.52
CA MET A 346 -26.31 -25.48 -33.48
C MET A 346 -26.57 -24.63 -34.72
N SER A 347 -27.79 -24.67 -35.27
CA SER A 347 -28.25 -23.84 -36.39
C SER A 347 -28.09 -22.36 -36.06
N ASP A 348 -28.55 -21.96 -34.88
CA ASP A 348 -28.53 -20.56 -34.45
C ASP A 348 -27.12 -20.08 -34.16
N THR A 349 -26.28 -20.93 -33.54
CA THR A 349 -24.85 -20.65 -33.31
C THR A 349 -24.10 -20.46 -34.63
N ARG A 350 -24.37 -21.31 -35.64
CA ARG A 350 -23.75 -21.21 -36.97
C ARG A 350 -24.20 -19.97 -37.73
N ARG A 351 -25.51 -19.66 -37.71
CA ARG A 351 -26.05 -18.44 -38.33
C ARG A 351 -25.45 -17.19 -37.70
N LEU A 352 -25.32 -17.18 -36.36
CA LEU A 352 -24.70 -16.10 -35.63
C LEU A 352 -23.22 -15.95 -35.99
N ASN A 353 -22.44 -17.04 -36.04
CA ASN A 353 -21.02 -16.95 -36.41
C ASN A 353 -20.83 -16.47 -37.85
N SER A 354 -21.61 -17.00 -38.81
CA SER A 354 -21.57 -16.53 -40.20
C SER A 354 -21.99 -15.07 -40.35
N TYR A 355 -22.94 -14.60 -39.54
CA TYR A 355 -23.32 -13.18 -39.50
C TYR A 355 -22.18 -12.31 -38.94
N ILE A 356 -21.51 -12.76 -37.88
CA ILE A 356 -20.36 -12.08 -37.28
C ILE A 356 -19.20 -12.00 -38.28
N ASP A 357 -18.87 -13.09 -38.97
CA ASP A 357 -17.79 -13.12 -39.96
C ASP A 357 -18.08 -12.21 -41.15
N ARG A 358 -19.31 -12.26 -41.69
CA ARG A 358 -19.74 -11.33 -42.76
C ARG A 358 -19.71 -9.89 -42.30
N LEU A 359 -20.09 -9.62 -41.05
CA LEU A 359 -20.06 -8.28 -40.48
C LEU A 359 -18.62 -7.76 -40.38
N PHE A 360 -17.66 -8.61 -40.03
CA PHE A 360 -16.23 -8.23 -40.01
C PHE A 360 -15.63 -8.07 -41.41
N GLU A 361 -16.14 -8.78 -42.41
CA GLU A 361 -15.72 -8.65 -43.81
C GLU A 361 -16.27 -7.35 -44.44
N ILE A 362 -17.51 -6.98 -44.13
CA ILE A 362 -18.16 -5.77 -44.62
C ILE A 362 -17.65 -4.52 -43.90
N ASP A 363 -17.48 -4.60 -42.58
CA ASP A 363 -17.02 -3.50 -41.74
C ASP A 363 -15.88 -3.97 -40.82
N PRO A 364 -14.60 -3.72 -41.18
CA PRO A 364 -13.47 -4.08 -40.34
C PRO A 364 -13.48 -3.33 -38.99
N ASP A 365 -14.17 -2.18 -38.89
CA ASP A 365 -14.32 -1.42 -37.65
C ASP A 365 -15.39 -2.02 -36.73
N ALA A 366 -16.32 -2.83 -37.26
CA ALA A 366 -17.31 -3.56 -36.46
C ALA A 366 -16.64 -4.53 -35.49
N ARG A 367 -15.48 -5.09 -35.84
CA ARG A 367 -14.68 -5.92 -34.93
C ARG A 367 -14.24 -5.14 -33.70
N SER A 368 -13.81 -3.90 -33.90
CA SER A 368 -13.39 -3.03 -32.80
C SER A 368 -14.56 -2.55 -31.93
N THR A 369 -15.72 -2.37 -32.56
CA THR A 369 -16.96 -1.92 -31.91
C THR A 369 -17.60 -3.04 -31.10
N LEU A 370 -17.69 -4.25 -31.65
CA LEU A 370 -18.26 -5.43 -30.99
C LEU A 370 -17.37 -5.98 -29.87
N THR A 371 -16.05 -5.94 -30.03
CA THR A 371 -15.10 -6.25 -28.93
C THR A 371 -14.98 -5.11 -27.91
N ALA A 372 -15.67 -4.00 -28.15
CA ALA A 372 -15.62 -2.77 -27.36
C ALA A 372 -14.18 -2.22 -27.20
N THR A 373 -13.25 -2.59 -28.08
CA THR A 373 -11.86 -2.11 -28.04
C THR A 373 -11.77 -0.59 -28.27
N GLY A 374 -12.72 -0.01 -29.01
CA GLY A 374 -12.85 1.44 -29.19
C GLY A 374 -13.45 2.21 -28.00
N SER A 375 -14.08 1.52 -27.04
CA SER A 375 -14.67 2.15 -25.84
C SER A 375 -13.67 2.39 -24.71
N ALA A 376 -12.44 1.86 -24.84
CA ALA A 376 -11.35 2.19 -23.93
C ALA A 376 -10.88 3.63 -24.18
N PRO A 377 -10.66 4.43 -23.12
CA PRO A 377 -10.18 5.81 -23.27
C PRO A 377 -8.90 5.85 -24.10
N SER A 378 -8.80 6.81 -25.01
CA SER A 378 -7.64 6.92 -25.90
C SER A 378 -6.37 7.11 -25.06
N GLN A 379 -5.41 6.20 -25.25
CA GLN A 379 -4.24 6.10 -24.37
C GLN A 379 -3.40 7.36 -24.40
N ARG A 380 -3.24 7.98 -25.57
CA ARG A 380 -2.50 9.24 -25.72
C ARG A 380 -3.11 10.36 -24.87
N ASN A 381 -4.44 10.45 -24.82
CA ASN A 381 -5.11 11.46 -23.99
C ASN A 381 -5.03 11.11 -22.51
N MET A 382 -5.06 9.82 -22.17
CA MET A 382 -4.90 9.37 -20.79
C MET A 382 -3.49 9.62 -20.26
N VAL A 383 -2.45 9.28 -21.04
CA VAL A 383 -1.04 9.53 -20.70
C VAL A 383 -0.79 11.02 -20.57
N SER A 384 -1.18 11.81 -21.59
CA SER A 384 -0.94 13.26 -21.58
C SER A 384 -1.70 13.96 -20.45
N SER A 385 -2.97 13.63 -20.22
CA SER A 385 -3.73 14.24 -19.11
C SER A 385 -3.18 13.84 -17.73
N SER A 386 -2.76 12.59 -17.53
CA SER A 386 -2.10 12.16 -16.29
C SER A 386 -0.76 12.86 -16.09
N LEU A 387 0.09 12.93 -17.12
CA LEU A 387 1.38 13.62 -17.03
C LEU A 387 1.21 15.12 -16.78
N ILE A 388 0.34 15.80 -17.53
CA ILE A 388 0.06 17.23 -17.33
C ILE A 388 -0.47 17.48 -15.92
N SER A 389 -1.43 16.68 -15.46
CA SER A 389 -1.96 16.81 -14.10
C SER A 389 -0.87 16.56 -13.05
N MET A 390 0.02 15.60 -13.28
CA MET A 390 1.08 15.25 -12.35
C MET A 390 2.15 16.35 -12.29
N THR A 391 2.62 16.83 -13.44
CA THR A 391 3.57 17.94 -13.52
C THR A 391 3.00 19.19 -12.89
N LEU A 392 1.73 19.52 -13.15
CA LEU A 392 1.09 20.69 -12.55
C LEU A 392 1.02 20.57 -11.01
N ARG A 393 0.67 19.39 -10.47
CA ARG A 393 0.69 19.16 -9.01
C ARG A 393 2.10 19.26 -8.43
N LEU A 394 3.08 18.64 -9.07
CA LEU A 394 4.48 18.68 -8.63
C LEU A 394 5.01 20.11 -8.60
N VAL A 395 4.80 20.88 -9.67
CA VAL A 395 5.20 22.29 -9.75
C VAL A 395 4.47 23.12 -8.70
N SER A 396 3.17 22.88 -8.48
CA SER A 396 2.38 23.59 -7.47
C SER A 396 2.90 23.33 -6.05
N ILE A 397 3.18 22.06 -5.71
CA ILE A 397 3.70 21.69 -4.40
C ILE A 397 5.11 22.18 -4.22
N PHE A 398 5.97 22.05 -5.24
CA PHE A 398 7.33 22.58 -5.21
C PHE A 398 7.33 24.10 -4.98
N GLY A 399 6.46 24.83 -5.69
CA GLY A 399 6.27 26.26 -5.50
C GLY A 399 5.75 26.62 -4.10
N LEU A 400 4.81 25.84 -3.56
CA LEU A 400 4.25 26.06 -2.23
C LEU A 400 5.30 25.79 -1.14
N VAL A 401 6.06 24.69 -1.25
CA VAL A 401 7.16 24.37 -0.34
C VAL A 401 8.24 25.44 -0.41
N TYR A 402 8.62 25.89 -1.60
CA TYR A 402 9.59 26.96 -1.79
C TYR A 402 9.13 28.28 -1.15
N LEU A 403 7.84 28.62 -1.30
CA LEU A 403 7.24 29.81 -0.73
C LEU A 403 7.21 29.77 0.81
N VAL A 404 6.92 28.60 1.41
CA VAL A 404 6.94 28.41 2.87
C VAL A 404 8.37 28.42 3.42
N ALA A 405 9.30 27.75 2.74
CA ALA A 405 10.70 27.64 3.14
C ALA A 405 11.46 28.97 3.04
N ASN A 406 10.98 29.92 2.25
CA ASN A 406 11.54 31.27 2.12
C ASN A 406 10.56 32.30 2.69
N PRO A 407 10.44 32.43 4.03
CA PRO A 407 9.47 33.31 4.67
C PRO A 407 9.61 34.78 4.22
N ILE A 408 10.82 35.21 3.83
CA ILE A 408 11.10 36.54 3.25
C ILE A 408 10.14 36.90 2.11
N LEU A 409 9.78 35.94 1.25
CA LEU A 409 8.86 36.21 0.13
C LEU A 409 7.47 36.61 0.62
N ILE A 410 6.96 35.92 1.64
CA ILE A 410 5.66 36.22 2.23
C ILE A 410 5.71 37.55 2.98
N PHE A 411 6.74 37.77 3.80
CA PHE A 411 6.87 38.99 4.60
C PHE A 411 7.10 40.24 3.74
N ARG A 412 7.74 40.11 2.57
CA ARG A 412 7.85 41.20 1.59
C ARG A 412 6.48 41.62 1.03
N VAL A 413 5.57 40.67 0.81
CA VAL A 413 4.18 40.99 0.40
C VAL A 413 3.45 41.77 1.50
N PHE A 414 3.71 41.45 2.77
CA PHE A 414 3.13 42.14 3.93
C PHE A 414 3.87 43.44 4.33
N ARG A 415 4.94 43.83 3.63
CA ARG A 415 5.73 45.05 3.90
C ARG A 415 6.22 45.16 5.35
N VAL A 416 6.81 44.09 5.87
CA VAL A 416 7.41 44.09 7.21
C VAL A 416 8.63 45.04 7.23
N PRO A 417 8.86 45.82 8.31
CA PRO A 417 10.02 46.70 8.43
C PRO A 417 11.38 46.00 8.27
N ASP A 418 12.34 46.67 7.62
CA ASP A 418 13.70 46.15 7.31
C ASP A 418 14.50 45.70 8.56
N ILE A 419 14.20 46.29 9.72
CA ILE A 419 14.79 45.92 11.03
C ILE A 419 14.44 44.48 11.40
N ILE A 420 13.23 44.05 11.02
CA ILE A 420 12.76 42.70 11.25
C ILE A 420 13.36 41.80 10.14
N GLU A 421 13.32 42.19 8.86
CA GLU A 421 13.87 41.41 7.72
C GLU A 421 15.36 41.05 7.87
N SER A 422 16.16 41.91 8.48
CA SER A 422 17.60 41.67 8.75
C SER A 422 17.89 40.87 10.02
N SER A 423 16.87 40.49 10.79
CA SER A 423 17.02 39.68 11.99
C SER A 423 17.33 38.23 11.66
N VAL A 424 18.26 37.62 12.41
CA VAL A 424 18.58 36.18 12.37
C VAL A 424 17.33 35.30 12.59
N GLY A 425 16.26 35.88 13.16
CA GLY A 425 14.97 35.22 13.32
C GLY A 425 14.27 34.80 12.02
N PHE A 426 14.63 35.36 10.85
CA PHE A 426 13.97 34.97 9.59
C PHE A 426 14.33 33.57 9.08
N SER A 427 15.52 33.09 9.45
CA SER A 427 15.96 31.73 9.20
C SER A 427 15.55 30.74 10.30
N SER A 428 14.85 31.21 11.34
CA SER A 428 14.44 30.35 12.45
C SER A 428 13.25 29.46 12.05
N PRO A 429 13.16 28.24 12.60
CA PRO A 429 12.04 27.33 12.30
C PRO A 429 10.68 27.93 12.67
N GLU A 430 10.61 28.81 13.67
CA GLU A 430 9.40 29.52 14.07
C GLU A 430 8.90 30.45 12.96
N ALA A 431 9.80 31.13 12.24
CA ALA A 431 9.43 31.97 11.10
C ALA A 431 8.84 31.13 9.96
N ILE A 432 9.38 29.93 9.70
CA ILE A 432 8.83 28.99 8.72
C ILE A 432 7.44 28.49 9.14
N VAL A 433 7.24 28.14 10.41
CA VAL A 433 5.91 27.73 10.91
C VAL A 433 4.91 28.88 10.85
N THR A 434 5.33 30.10 11.16
CA THR A 434 4.47 31.29 11.07
C THR A 434 4.10 31.59 9.61
N SER A 435 5.01 31.36 8.66
CA SER A 435 4.76 31.52 7.22
C SER A 435 3.78 30.48 6.67
N LEU A 436 3.68 29.30 7.30
CA LEU A 436 2.73 28.24 6.95
C LEU A 436 1.27 28.66 7.21
N VAL A 437 1.00 29.43 8.26
CA VAL A 437 -0.36 29.83 8.67
C VAL A 437 -1.15 30.52 7.54
N PRO A 438 -0.65 31.60 6.89
CA PRO A 438 -1.38 32.24 5.80
C PRO A 438 -1.53 31.32 4.58
N VAL A 439 -0.57 30.42 4.33
CA VAL A 439 -0.64 29.46 3.23
C VAL A 439 -1.73 28.41 3.48
N VAL A 440 -1.85 27.91 4.71
CA VAL A 440 -2.91 26.96 5.09
C VAL A 440 -4.28 27.62 5.01
N LEU A 441 -4.39 28.90 5.40
CA LEU A 441 -5.64 29.66 5.30
C LEU A 441 -6.07 29.96 3.86
N LEU A 442 -5.18 29.86 2.85
CA LEU A 442 -5.58 29.97 1.45
C LEU A 442 -6.49 28.81 1.02
N PHE A 443 -6.33 27.60 1.55
CA PHE A 443 -7.17 26.46 1.16
C PHE A 443 -8.68 26.67 1.46
N PRO A 444 -9.10 27.00 2.69
CA PRO A 444 -10.51 27.28 2.97
C PRO A 444 -11.01 28.52 2.22
N LEU A 445 -10.15 29.52 2.00
CA LEU A 445 -10.50 30.73 1.24
C LEU A 445 -10.78 30.41 -0.24
N VAL A 446 -9.90 29.64 -0.89
CA VAL A 446 -10.11 29.18 -2.27
C VAL A 446 -11.34 28.27 -2.35
N ALA A 447 -11.55 27.37 -1.39
CA ALA A 447 -12.74 26.54 -1.34
C ALA A 447 -14.03 27.37 -1.20
N PHE A 448 -14.00 28.43 -0.38
CA PHE A 448 -15.11 29.37 -0.25
C PHE A 448 -15.38 30.12 -1.55
N ILE A 449 -14.34 30.63 -2.23
CA ILE A 449 -14.47 31.30 -3.54
C ILE A 449 -15.10 30.34 -4.57
N ILE A 450 -14.60 29.11 -4.68
CA ILE A 450 -15.12 28.10 -5.62
C ILE A 450 -16.59 27.79 -5.31
N ARG A 451 -16.94 27.62 -4.03
CA ARG A 451 -18.32 27.37 -3.59
C ARG A 451 -19.24 28.52 -3.98
N THR A 452 -18.85 29.76 -3.70
CA THR A 452 -19.62 30.97 -4.03
C THR A 452 -19.79 31.12 -5.53
N TYR A 453 -18.73 30.90 -6.32
CA TYR A 453 -18.81 30.95 -7.78
C TYR A 453 -19.73 29.85 -8.36
N LYS A 454 -19.65 28.63 -7.82
CA LYS A 454 -20.53 27.52 -8.22
C LYS A 454 -21.99 27.82 -7.88
N GLN A 455 -22.27 28.35 -6.70
CA GLN A 455 -23.62 28.77 -6.29
C GLN A 455 -24.17 29.88 -7.19
N TYR A 456 -23.36 30.88 -7.51
CA TYR A 456 -23.72 31.94 -8.44
C TYR A 456 -24.06 31.39 -9.84
N LYS A 457 -23.21 30.49 -10.38
CA LYS A 457 -23.43 29.87 -11.70
C LYS A 457 -24.71 29.02 -11.72
N LEU A 458 -24.97 28.26 -10.66
CA LEU A 458 -26.18 27.45 -10.51
C LEU A 458 -27.44 28.32 -10.41
N SER A 459 -27.42 29.37 -9.59
CA SER A 459 -28.54 30.32 -9.45
C SER A 459 -28.86 31.00 -10.79
N LYS A 460 -27.84 31.43 -11.55
CA LYS A 460 -28.01 32.01 -12.89
C LYS A 460 -28.60 31.02 -13.89
N SER A 461 -28.22 29.74 -13.80
CA SER A 461 -28.80 28.65 -14.62
C SER A 461 -30.28 28.43 -14.28
N HIS A 462 -30.65 28.41 -13.00
CA HIS A 462 -32.05 28.26 -12.58
C HIS A 462 -32.92 29.43 -13.03
N SER A 463 -32.47 30.68 -12.85
CA SER A 463 -33.20 31.86 -13.32
C SER A 463 -33.37 31.90 -14.85
N ARG A 464 -32.41 31.36 -15.62
CA ARG A 464 -32.58 31.20 -17.08
C ARG A 464 -33.66 30.17 -17.43
N ARG A 465 -33.68 29.02 -16.75
CA ARG A 465 -34.71 27.99 -16.96
C ARG A 465 -36.10 28.46 -16.57
N GLU A 466 -36.23 29.23 -15.49
CA GLU A 466 -37.50 29.84 -15.08
C GLU A 466 -38.00 30.82 -16.16
N LYS A 467 -37.13 31.71 -16.65
CA LYS A 467 -37.48 32.64 -17.75
C LYS A 467 -37.87 31.92 -19.03
N GLU A 468 -37.19 30.83 -19.40
CA GLU A 468 -37.58 29.98 -20.54
C GLU A 468 -38.94 29.34 -20.31
N SER A 469 -39.22 28.83 -19.10
CA SER A 469 -40.52 28.24 -18.78
C SER A 469 -41.67 29.27 -18.78
N ASP A 470 -41.41 30.50 -18.33
CA ASP A 470 -42.38 31.59 -18.36
C ASP A 470 -42.65 32.09 -19.78
N LEU A 471 -41.62 32.11 -20.64
CA LEU A 471 -41.77 32.41 -22.06
C LEU A 471 -42.58 31.32 -22.77
N LEU A 472 -42.33 30.04 -22.47
CA LEU A 472 -43.11 28.93 -23.03
C LEU A 472 -44.58 28.98 -22.60
N LYS A 473 -44.87 29.32 -21.34
CA LYS A 473 -46.25 29.54 -20.86
C LYS A 473 -46.94 30.72 -21.54
N LYS A 474 -46.22 31.82 -21.79
CA LYS A 474 -46.77 32.96 -22.53
C LYS A 474 -47.06 32.60 -23.98
N ILE A 475 -46.18 31.83 -24.63
CA ILE A 475 -46.38 31.35 -26.00
C ILE A 475 -47.59 30.41 -26.07
N SER A 476 -47.77 29.49 -25.11
CA SER A 476 -48.95 28.62 -25.10
C SER A 476 -50.24 29.42 -24.90
N GLN A 477 -50.26 30.39 -23.98
CA GLN A 477 -51.43 31.26 -23.78
C GLN A 477 -51.79 32.09 -25.01
N LEU A 478 -50.79 32.62 -25.73
CA LEU A 478 -51.04 33.36 -26.98
C LEU A 478 -51.63 32.45 -28.06
N ARG A 479 -51.16 31.20 -28.15
CA ARG A 479 -51.71 30.23 -29.09
C ARG A 479 -53.15 29.84 -28.75
N ASP A 480 -53.47 29.67 -27.48
CA ASP A 480 -54.84 29.36 -27.05
C ASP A 480 -55.81 30.52 -27.40
N ILE A 481 -55.35 31.77 -27.32
CA ILE A 481 -56.13 32.96 -27.72
C ILE A 481 -56.32 33.03 -29.25
N GLU A 482 -55.28 32.69 -30.03
CA GLU A 482 -55.34 32.65 -31.50
C GLU A 482 -56.27 31.52 -32.00
N GLU A 483 -56.29 30.38 -31.31
CA GLU A 483 -57.25 29.30 -31.55
C GLU A 483 -58.69 29.70 -31.18
N GLU A 484 -58.91 30.57 -30.18
CA GLU A 484 -60.25 31.12 -29.87
C GLU A 484 -60.72 32.18 -30.91
N GLU A 485 -59.84 33.04 -31.42
CA GLU A 485 -60.19 34.02 -32.46
C GLU A 485 -60.56 33.36 -33.80
N THR A 486 -59.88 32.27 -34.18
CA THR A 486 -60.19 31.54 -35.43
C THR A 486 -61.51 30.77 -35.40
N VAL A 487 -62.11 30.55 -34.22
CA VAL A 487 -63.44 29.94 -34.08
C VAL A 487 -64.56 30.98 -34.19
N PHE A 488 -64.27 32.27 -33.99
CA PHE A 488 -65.29 33.33 -33.98
C PHE A 488 -65.59 33.93 -35.37
N ASP A 489 -64.73 33.71 -36.37
CA ASP A 489 -64.95 34.18 -37.77
C ASP A 489 -65.88 33.27 -38.61
N GLY A 490 -66.54 32.28 -37.98
CA GLY A 490 -67.40 31.30 -38.64
C GLY A 490 -68.91 31.60 -38.68
N GLU A 491 -69.41 32.60 -37.95
CA GLU A 491 -70.85 32.95 -37.97
C GLU A 491 -71.10 34.28 -38.71
N ALA A 492 -71.23 34.18 -40.03
CA ALA A 492 -71.81 35.25 -40.83
C ALA A 492 -73.28 35.49 -40.42
N PRO A 493 -73.68 36.72 -40.07
CA PRO A 493 -75.07 37.01 -39.71
C PRO A 493 -75.97 36.84 -40.93
N GLN A 494 -76.95 35.95 -40.82
CA GLN A 494 -78.03 35.82 -41.80
C GLN A 494 -78.83 37.13 -41.84
N ILE A 495 -78.75 37.80 -42.98
CA ILE A 495 -79.58 38.96 -43.32
C ILE A 495 -81.01 38.44 -43.59
N PRO A 496 -82.04 38.88 -42.85
CA PRO A 496 -83.42 38.53 -43.19
C PRO A 496 -83.85 39.32 -44.43
N SER A 497 -84.38 38.60 -45.41
CA SER A 497 -84.96 39.14 -46.64
C SER A 497 -86.24 39.93 -46.37
N ILE A 498 -86.23 41.23 -46.65
CA ILE A 498 -87.37 42.01 -47.18
C ILE A 498 -86.83 43.03 -48.18
#